data_AF-A0A4R5LQQ6-F1
#
_entry.id   AF-A0A4R5LQQ6-F1
#
_cell.length_a   1.000
_cell.length_b   1.000
_cell.length_c   1.000
_cell.angle_alpha   90.00
_cell.angle_beta   90.00
_cell.angle_gamma   90.00
#
_symmetry.space_group_name_H-M   'P 1'
#
loop_
_entity.id
_entity.type
_entity.pdbx_description
1 polymer ?
#
loop_
_entity_poly.entity_id
_entity_poly.type
_entity_poly.pdbx_seq_one_letter_code
_entity_poly.pdbx_strand_id
1 'polypeptide(L)'
;MILYRPTDGEVLTTAVTPRPKTCFLMTQLGTPVPAEISRIRSSVENQLKKKKIELIDADSVVTGGDFLDKIWRLIVSVPIGVAIIHEDMSPKTVANIFYELGMMDALGKHTVVVKSPGAAIPSDFVRTEYIRADGHFNRRFGSFLDSTLQLEEYFVQLADELEKNPLLSIDYLRRAHLLAGNSDHRKRVQEIVNTAEISGRAKNSVEMLLARF
;
A
#
# COMPACT_ATOMS: atom_id res chain seq x y z
N MET A 1 -3.77 -4.71 13.44
CA MET A 1 -2.90 -5.81 12.95
C MET A 1 -1.55 -5.83 13.70
N ILE A 2 -1.09 -7.00 14.15
CA ILE A 2 0.29 -7.19 14.62
C ILE A 2 1.17 -7.31 13.38
N LEU A 3 2.24 -6.51 13.33
CA LEU A 3 3.20 -6.53 12.23
C LEU A 3 4.43 -7.31 12.67
N TYR A 4 4.93 -8.18 11.81
CA TYR A 4 6.17 -8.93 12.03
C TYR A 4 7.20 -8.47 11.02
N ARG A 5 8.47 -8.39 11.43
CA ARG A 5 9.56 -8.07 10.51
C ARG A 5 9.88 -9.30 9.66
N PRO A 6 9.98 -9.15 8.33
CA PRO A 6 10.27 -10.29 7.44
C PRO A 6 11.71 -10.80 7.57
N THR A 7 12.63 -10.02 8.16
CA THR A 7 14.05 -10.37 8.29
C THR A 7 14.33 -11.35 9.42
N ASP A 8 13.61 -11.24 10.55
CA ASP A 8 13.86 -12.03 11.76
C ASP A 8 12.59 -12.60 12.41
N GLY A 9 11.40 -12.30 11.88
CA GLY A 9 10.13 -12.80 12.40
C GLY A 9 9.68 -12.15 13.71
N GLU A 10 10.39 -11.13 14.20
CA GLU A 10 10.06 -10.45 15.45
C GLU A 10 8.91 -9.46 15.28
N VAL A 11 8.15 -9.24 16.35
CA VAL A 11 7.08 -8.25 16.37
C VAL A 11 7.67 -6.85 16.17
N LEU A 12 7.07 -6.08 15.27
CA LEU A 12 7.40 -4.69 15.06
C LEU A 12 6.90 -3.85 16.24
N THR A 13 7.80 -3.48 17.13
CA THR A 13 7.50 -2.68 18.34
C THR A 13 7.60 -1.18 18.10
N THR A 14 7.99 -0.75 16.90
CA THR A 14 8.09 0.65 16.51
C THR A 14 6.98 1.04 15.54
N ALA A 15 6.42 2.23 15.74
CA ALA A 15 5.38 2.74 14.85
C ALA A 15 5.96 2.99 13.45
N VAL A 16 5.19 2.64 12.42
CA VAL A 16 5.49 3.00 11.04
C VAL A 16 4.75 4.28 10.71
N THR A 17 5.49 5.32 10.33
CA THR A 17 4.91 6.59 9.88
C THR A 17 4.02 6.34 8.66
N PRO A 18 2.71 6.65 8.72
CA PRO A 18 1.82 6.48 7.58
C PRO A 18 2.19 7.46 6.46
N ARG A 19 1.91 7.04 5.22
CA ARG A 19 2.04 7.86 4.01
C ARG A 19 0.68 7.89 3.31
N PRO A 20 -0.21 8.79 3.75
CA PRO A 20 -1.52 8.89 3.13
C PRO A 20 -1.42 9.46 1.71
N LYS A 21 -2.36 9.09 0.84
CA LYS A 21 -2.35 9.48 -0.58
C LYS A 21 -1.02 9.13 -1.26
N THR A 22 -0.50 7.94 -1.00
CA THR A 22 0.75 7.46 -1.59
C THR A 22 0.56 6.09 -2.23
N CYS A 23 1.23 5.87 -3.36
CA CYS A 23 1.27 4.61 -4.10
C CYS A 23 2.70 4.08 -4.10
N PHE A 24 2.88 2.83 -3.70
CA PHE A 24 4.16 2.13 -3.83
C PHE A 24 4.24 1.42 -5.18
N LEU A 25 5.24 1.79 -5.98
CA LEU A 25 5.50 1.22 -7.30
C LEU A 25 6.54 0.11 -7.21
N MET A 26 6.12 -1.08 -7.59
CA MET A 26 6.95 -2.26 -7.73
C MET A 26 7.30 -2.41 -9.21
N THR A 27 8.55 -2.16 -9.59
CA THR A 27 9.00 -2.19 -10.99
C THR A 27 10.49 -2.50 -11.05
N GLN A 28 11.02 -2.76 -12.25
CA GLN A 28 12.46 -2.80 -12.47
C GLN A 28 13.10 -1.46 -12.11
N LEU A 29 14.07 -1.51 -11.20
CA LEU A 29 14.93 -0.40 -10.81
C LEU A 29 16.35 -0.61 -11.37
N GLY A 30 17.14 0.47 -11.43
CA GLY A 30 18.49 0.46 -11.99
C GLY A 30 18.55 0.72 -13.49
N THR A 31 19.76 0.80 -14.05
CA THR A 31 19.99 1.15 -15.46
C THR A 31 20.55 -0.03 -16.25
N PRO A 32 20.10 -0.24 -17.51
CA PRO A 32 19.03 0.48 -18.20
C PRO A 32 17.63 -0.06 -17.88
N VAL A 33 16.65 0.84 -17.72
CA VAL A 33 15.21 0.49 -17.71
C VAL A 33 14.70 0.49 -19.16
N PRO A 34 14.08 -0.60 -19.65
CA PRO A 34 13.43 -0.62 -20.95
C PRO A 34 12.48 0.56 -21.19
N ALA A 35 12.48 1.13 -22.39
CA ALA A 35 11.69 2.32 -22.73
C ALA A 35 10.19 2.11 -22.52
N GLU A 36 9.69 0.90 -22.76
CA GLU A 36 8.29 0.56 -22.52
C GLU A 36 7.93 0.59 -21.04
N ILE A 37 8.78 0.06 -20.15
CA ILE A 37 8.58 0.15 -18.69
C ILE A 37 8.53 1.62 -18.26
N SER A 38 9.45 2.45 -18.78
CA SER A 38 9.46 3.88 -18.51
C SER A 38 8.16 4.56 -18.97
N ARG A 39 7.65 4.21 -20.16
CA ARG A 39 6.36 4.72 -20.68
C ARG A 39 5.17 4.29 -19.82
N ILE A 40 5.15 3.04 -19.36
CA ILE A 40 4.10 2.53 -18.46
C ILE A 40 4.18 3.29 -17.13
N ARG A 41 5.37 3.43 -16.55
CA ARG A 41 5.62 4.18 -15.31
C ARG A 41 5.12 5.62 -15.43
N SER A 42 5.47 6.34 -16.50
CA SER A 42 4.98 7.70 -16.73
C SER A 42 3.45 7.75 -16.86
N SER A 43 2.83 6.73 -17.47
CA SER A 43 1.37 6.67 -17.59
C SER A 43 0.70 6.45 -16.23
N VAL A 44 1.24 5.57 -15.40
CA VAL A 44 0.82 5.36 -14.00
C VAL A 44 0.95 6.66 -13.20
N GLU A 45 2.14 7.27 -13.22
CA GLU A 45 2.44 8.51 -12.49
C GLU A 45 1.49 9.65 -12.87
N ASN A 46 1.23 9.81 -14.17
CA ASN A 46 0.30 10.83 -14.66
C ASN A 46 -1.13 10.65 -14.14
N GLN A 47 -1.60 9.40 -14.00
CA GLN A 47 -2.93 9.13 -13.44
C GLN A 47 -2.97 9.35 -11.93
N LEU A 48 -1.95 8.92 -11.21
CA LEU A 48 -1.82 9.15 -9.76
C LEU A 48 -1.80 10.66 -9.45
N LYS A 49 -1.02 11.44 -10.21
CA LYS A 49 -0.94 12.90 -10.06
C LYS A 49 -2.29 13.59 -10.21
N LYS A 50 -3.14 13.15 -11.15
CA LYS A 50 -4.51 13.69 -11.33
C LYS A 50 -5.38 13.48 -10.08
N LYS A 51 -5.11 12.42 -9.32
CA LYS A 51 -5.81 12.08 -8.07
C LYS A 51 -5.08 12.57 -6.82
N LYS A 52 -4.00 13.37 -6.99
CA LYS A 52 -3.13 13.86 -5.91
C LYS A 52 -2.54 12.73 -5.06
N ILE A 53 -2.19 11.62 -5.71
CA ILE A 53 -1.50 10.48 -5.08
C ILE A 53 -0.02 10.59 -5.43
N GLU A 54 0.83 10.61 -4.40
CA GLU A 54 2.28 10.58 -4.54
C GLU A 54 2.74 9.18 -4.97
N LEU A 55 3.71 9.12 -5.88
CA LEU A 55 4.33 7.87 -6.31
C LEU A 55 5.68 7.71 -5.60
N ILE A 56 5.87 6.60 -4.91
CA ILE A 56 7.15 6.21 -4.32
C ILE A 56 7.54 4.80 -4.79
N ASP A 57 8.81 4.47 -4.66
CA ASP A 57 9.40 3.16 -4.94
C ASP A 57 10.45 2.81 -3.89
N ALA A 58 11.16 1.70 -4.10
CA ALA A 58 12.21 1.25 -3.19
C ALA A 58 13.36 2.26 -3.02
N ASP A 59 13.62 3.12 -4.00
CA ASP A 59 14.73 4.08 -3.98
C ASP A 59 14.33 5.44 -3.39
N SER A 60 13.03 5.65 -3.15
CA SER A 60 12.48 6.91 -2.63
C SER A 60 12.91 7.23 -1.20
N VAL A 61 13.42 6.25 -0.46
CA VAL A 61 14.00 6.44 0.88
C VAL A 61 15.36 5.76 0.94
N VAL A 62 16.38 6.51 1.36
CA VAL A 62 17.69 5.98 1.70
C VAL A 62 17.72 5.76 3.21
N THR A 63 17.76 4.50 3.63
CA THR A 63 18.02 4.12 5.02
C THR A 63 19.38 3.44 5.08
N GLY A 64 20.23 3.78 6.06
CA GLY A 64 21.50 3.08 6.28
C GLY A 64 21.37 1.68 6.88
N GLY A 65 20.20 1.05 6.76
CA GLY A 65 19.85 -0.23 7.36
C GLY A 65 19.47 -1.29 6.31
N ASP A 66 18.89 -2.39 6.77
CA ASP A 66 18.50 -3.53 5.93
C ASP A 66 17.47 -3.12 4.86
N PHE A 67 17.74 -3.51 3.61
CA PHE A 67 16.90 -3.14 2.47
C PHE A 67 15.50 -3.76 2.54
N LEU A 68 15.38 -4.98 3.05
CA LEU A 68 14.10 -5.68 3.18
C LEU A 68 13.23 -5.07 4.28
N ASP A 69 13.82 -4.71 5.44
CA ASP A 69 13.08 -3.98 6.50
C ASP A 69 12.58 -2.62 6.00
N LYS A 70 13.39 -1.94 5.18
CA LYS A 70 13.00 -0.68 4.53
C LYS A 70 11.77 -0.86 3.64
N ILE A 71 11.80 -1.83 2.73
CA ILE A 71 10.70 -2.11 1.80
C ILE A 71 9.44 -2.50 2.57
N TRP A 72 9.58 -3.34 3.59
CA TRP A 72 8.49 -3.72 4.47
C TRP A 72 7.82 -2.50 5.13
N ARG A 73 8.61 -1.58 5.68
CA ARG A 73 8.08 -0.34 6.29
C ARG A 73 7.38 0.54 5.26
N LEU A 74 7.91 0.66 4.04
CA LEU A 74 7.26 1.40 2.95
C LEU A 74 5.90 0.78 2.59
N ILE A 75 5.86 -0.54 2.38
CA ILE A 75 4.63 -1.30 2.10
C ILE A 75 3.58 -1.10 3.20
N VAL A 76 3.97 -1.21 4.47
CA VAL A 76 3.06 -0.98 5.60
C VAL A 76 2.52 0.45 5.60
N SER A 77 3.34 1.43 5.22
CA SER A 77 3.02 2.85 5.30
C SER A 77 2.03 3.36 4.25
N VAL A 78 1.85 2.67 3.12
CA VAL A 78 1.02 3.14 2.00
C VAL A 78 -0.33 2.41 1.91
N PRO A 79 -1.36 3.00 1.27
CA PRO A 79 -2.61 2.31 0.94
C PRO A 79 -2.58 1.49 -0.36
N ILE A 80 -1.83 1.94 -1.37
CA ILE A 80 -1.94 1.45 -2.76
C ILE A 80 -0.61 0.87 -3.23
N GLY A 81 -0.67 -0.27 -3.91
CA GLY A 81 0.46 -0.91 -4.59
C GLY A 81 0.22 -1.05 -6.09
N VAL A 82 1.21 -0.73 -6.91
CA VAL A 82 1.15 -0.96 -8.35
C VAL A 82 2.36 -1.75 -8.78
N ALA A 83 2.16 -2.93 -9.36
CA ALA A 83 3.23 -3.75 -9.90
C ALA A 83 3.27 -3.60 -11.43
N ILE A 84 4.41 -3.16 -11.99
CA ILE A 84 4.63 -3.17 -13.43
C ILE A 84 5.34 -4.46 -13.81
N ILE A 85 4.74 -5.26 -14.70
CA ILE A 85 5.35 -6.48 -15.24
C ILE A 85 5.55 -6.31 -16.75
N HIS A 86 6.73 -6.66 -17.22
CA HIS A 86 7.11 -6.61 -18.62
C HIS A 86 7.79 -7.91 -19.06
N GLU A 87 7.59 -8.35 -20.31
CA GLU A 87 8.14 -9.61 -20.85
C GLU A 87 9.66 -9.69 -20.77
N ASP A 88 10.35 -8.55 -20.96
CA ASP A 88 11.82 -8.48 -20.91
C ASP A 88 12.41 -8.36 -19.50
N MET A 89 11.60 -8.36 -18.44
CA MET A 89 12.13 -8.34 -17.08
C MET A 89 12.83 -9.65 -16.75
N SER A 90 13.97 -9.56 -16.05
CA SER A 90 14.64 -10.76 -15.56
C SER A 90 13.75 -11.53 -14.57
N PRO A 91 13.83 -12.88 -14.53
CA PRO A 91 13.09 -13.67 -13.56
C PRO A 91 13.32 -13.24 -12.10
N LYS A 92 14.54 -12.77 -11.78
CA LYS A 92 14.88 -12.24 -10.44
C LYS A 92 14.10 -10.96 -10.12
N THR A 93 14.01 -10.04 -11.08
CA THR A 93 13.24 -8.80 -10.92
C THR A 93 11.76 -9.10 -10.74
N VAL A 94 11.21 -9.98 -11.57
CA VAL A 94 9.82 -10.42 -11.49
C VAL A 94 9.52 -11.08 -10.15
N ALA A 95 10.41 -11.94 -9.65
CA ALA A 95 10.27 -12.57 -8.34
C ALA A 95 10.21 -11.56 -7.19
N ASN A 96 11.07 -10.54 -7.20
CA ASN A 96 11.04 -9.48 -6.19
C ASN A 96 9.73 -8.70 -6.22
N ILE A 97 9.23 -8.35 -7.42
CA ILE A 97 7.96 -7.64 -7.58
C ILE A 97 6.80 -8.47 -7.02
N PHE A 98 6.75 -9.77 -7.33
CA PHE A 98 5.67 -10.63 -6.80
C PHE A 98 5.79 -10.88 -5.29
N TYR A 99 7.00 -10.90 -4.75
CA TYR A 99 7.21 -10.95 -3.31
C TYR A 99 6.65 -9.70 -2.61
N GLU A 100 6.96 -8.51 -3.14
CA GLU A 100 6.40 -7.24 -2.64
C GLU A 100 4.88 -7.19 -2.79
N LEU A 101 4.35 -7.59 -3.95
CA LEU A 101 2.92 -7.63 -4.23
C LEU A 101 2.18 -8.56 -3.25
N GLY A 102 2.70 -9.77 -3.03
CA GLY A 102 2.13 -10.71 -2.07
C GLY A 102 2.13 -10.19 -0.63
N MET A 103 3.18 -9.47 -0.22
CA MET A 103 3.20 -8.79 1.08
C MET A 103 2.12 -7.70 1.18
N MET A 104 1.92 -6.91 0.13
CA MET A 104 0.87 -5.90 0.10
C MET A 104 -0.53 -6.53 0.15
N ASP A 105 -0.76 -7.60 -0.61
CA ASP A 105 -2.03 -8.33 -0.61
C ASP A 105 -2.35 -8.92 0.76
N ALA A 106 -1.36 -9.55 1.42
CA ALA A 106 -1.51 -10.13 2.76
C ALA A 106 -1.86 -9.07 3.83
N LEU A 107 -1.43 -7.82 3.63
CA LEU A 107 -1.76 -6.69 4.51
C LEU A 107 -3.12 -6.04 4.15
N GLY A 108 -3.84 -6.56 3.16
CA GLY A 108 -5.12 -6.03 2.69
C GLY A 108 -4.99 -4.65 2.06
N LYS A 109 -3.85 -4.37 1.40
CA LYS A 109 -3.65 -3.13 0.62
C LYS A 109 -4.38 -3.24 -0.72
N HIS A 110 -4.63 -2.10 -1.35
CA HIS A 110 -5.24 -2.08 -2.69
C HIS A 110 -4.16 -2.17 -3.75
N THR A 111 -4.07 -3.31 -4.39
CA THR A 111 -3.02 -3.62 -5.35
C THR A 111 -3.59 -3.82 -6.76
N VAL A 112 -2.77 -3.52 -7.76
CA VAL A 112 -3.07 -3.85 -9.16
C VAL A 112 -1.80 -4.17 -9.92
N VAL A 113 -1.88 -5.15 -10.81
CA VAL A 113 -0.79 -5.45 -11.74
C VAL A 113 -1.05 -4.70 -13.05
N VAL A 114 -0.08 -3.88 -13.46
CA VAL A 114 -0.02 -3.28 -14.78
C VAL A 114 0.95 -4.09 -15.64
N LYS A 115 0.46 -4.73 -16.69
CA LYS A 115 1.30 -5.56 -17.55
C LYS A 115 1.41 -5.01 -18.96
N SER A 116 2.58 -5.14 -19.57
CA SER A 116 2.73 -5.01 -21.03
C SER A 116 1.93 -6.09 -21.78
N PRO A 117 1.67 -5.93 -23.09
CA PRO A 117 0.89 -6.89 -23.87
C PRO A 117 1.45 -8.33 -23.82
N GLY A 118 2.78 -8.49 -23.97
CA GLY A 118 3.45 -9.79 -24.02
C GLY A 118 3.76 -10.43 -22.68
N ALA A 119 3.76 -9.68 -21.58
CA ALA A 119 4.03 -10.22 -20.25
C ALA A 119 3.05 -11.33 -19.83
N ALA A 120 3.60 -12.46 -19.38
CA ALA A 120 2.85 -13.51 -18.71
C ALA A 120 2.68 -13.19 -17.21
N ILE A 121 1.53 -13.55 -16.66
CA ILE A 121 1.22 -13.40 -15.23
C ILE A 121 1.02 -14.80 -14.65
N PRO A 122 1.55 -15.10 -13.45
CA PRO A 122 1.33 -16.40 -12.82
C PRO A 122 -0.16 -16.66 -12.60
N SER A 123 -0.58 -17.93 -12.66
CA SER A 123 -1.99 -18.34 -12.63
C SER A 123 -2.76 -17.80 -11.42
N ASP A 124 -2.11 -17.72 -10.26
CA ASP A 124 -2.76 -17.23 -9.04
C ASP A 124 -3.08 -15.73 -9.13
N PHE A 125 -2.23 -14.98 -9.83
CA PHE A 125 -2.43 -13.56 -10.15
C PHE A 125 -3.32 -13.34 -11.37
N VAL A 126 -3.76 -14.38 -12.08
CA VAL A 126 -4.84 -14.25 -13.09
C VAL A 126 -6.18 -13.98 -12.40
N ARG A 127 -6.33 -14.41 -11.13
CA ARG A 127 -7.48 -14.05 -10.29
C ARG A 127 -7.38 -12.62 -9.77
N THR A 128 -6.16 -12.10 -9.61
CA THR A 128 -5.92 -10.69 -9.30
C THR A 128 -6.20 -9.85 -10.55
N GLU A 129 -6.99 -8.77 -10.41
CA GLU A 129 -7.27 -7.89 -11.54
C GLU A 129 -5.96 -7.29 -12.06
N TYR A 130 -5.71 -7.44 -13.36
CA TYR A 130 -4.59 -6.80 -14.05
C TYR A 130 -5.09 -5.84 -15.11
N ILE A 131 -4.31 -4.77 -15.32
CA ILE A 131 -4.57 -3.76 -16.32
C ILE A 131 -3.48 -3.87 -17.38
N ARG A 132 -3.89 -4.19 -18.61
CA ARG A 132 -2.96 -4.18 -19.74
C ARG A 132 -2.59 -2.73 -20.11
N ALA A 133 -1.30 -2.50 -20.35
CA ALA A 133 -0.76 -1.25 -20.86
C ALA A 133 -1.01 -1.13 -22.38
N ASP A 134 -2.24 -0.74 -22.74
CA ASP A 134 -2.68 -0.54 -24.11
C ASP A 134 -3.42 0.82 -24.27
N GLY A 135 -4.08 1.04 -25.41
CA GLY A 135 -4.82 2.28 -25.67
C GLY A 135 -5.96 2.59 -24.68
N HIS A 136 -6.41 1.61 -23.89
CA HIS A 136 -7.44 1.79 -22.85
C HIS A 136 -6.87 1.87 -21.43
N PHE A 137 -5.54 1.82 -21.27
CA PHE A 137 -4.85 1.86 -19.97
C PHE A 137 -5.35 3.00 -19.08
N ASN A 138 -5.32 4.24 -19.58
CA ASN A 138 -5.66 5.43 -18.81
C ASN A 138 -7.08 5.37 -18.22
N ARG A 139 -8.04 4.84 -18.98
CA ARG A 139 -9.42 4.70 -18.55
C ARG A 139 -9.54 3.65 -17.44
N ARG A 140 -8.96 2.46 -17.65
CA ARG A 140 -9.03 1.35 -16.67
C ARG A 140 -8.30 1.68 -15.38
N PHE A 141 -7.09 2.22 -15.48
CA PHE A 141 -6.30 2.60 -14.31
C PHE A 141 -6.93 3.77 -13.55
N GLY A 142 -7.47 4.75 -14.26
CA GLY A 142 -8.27 5.81 -13.65
C GLY A 142 -9.48 5.27 -12.88
N SER A 143 -10.22 4.33 -13.48
CA SER A 143 -11.36 3.66 -12.82
C SER A 143 -10.95 2.88 -11.58
N PHE A 144 -9.81 2.16 -11.63
CA PHE A 144 -9.25 1.47 -10.46
C PHE A 144 -8.97 2.45 -9.31
N LEU A 145 -8.35 3.60 -9.60
CA LEU A 145 -8.08 4.62 -8.60
C LEU A 145 -9.38 5.21 -8.03
N ASP A 146 -10.37 5.47 -8.88
CA ASP A 146 -11.68 5.99 -8.45
C ASP A 146 -12.38 5.04 -7.50
N SER A 147 -12.49 3.76 -7.87
CA SER A 147 -13.07 2.74 -6.99
C SER A 147 -12.28 2.57 -5.68
N THR A 148 -10.95 2.62 -5.76
CA THR A 148 -10.08 2.50 -4.57
C THR A 148 -10.28 3.65 -3.60
N LEU A 149 -10.40 4.88 -4.10
CA LEU A 149 -10.57 6.05 -3.24
C LEU A 149 -11.95 6.11 -2.58
N GLN A 150 -12.99 5.56 -3.21
CA GLN A 150 -14.33 5.44 -2.62
C GLN A 150 -14.37 4.55 -1.37
N LEU A 151 -13.37 3.67 -1.18
CA LEU A 151 -13.30 2.80 -0.01
C LEU A 151 -13.02 3.54 1.31
N GLU A 152 -12.64 4.83 1.25
CA GLU A 152 -12.57 5.68 2.45
C GLU A 152 -13.90 5.63 3.22
N GLU A 153 -15.02 5.91 2.54
CA GLU A 153 -16.35 5.98 3.15
C GLU A 153 -16.78 4.63 3.72
N TYR A 154 -16.49 3.55 2.97
CA TYR A 154 -16.75 2.18 3.42
C TYR A 154 -15.99 1.85 4.71
N PHE A 155 -14.69 2.17 4.78
CA PHE A 155 -13.91 1.92 6.00
C PHE A 155 -14.36 2.78 7.17
N VAL A 156 -14.76 4.02 6.91
CA VAL A 156 -15.36 4.88 7.94
C VAL A 156 -16.63 4.25 8.49
N GLN A 157 -17.54 3.80 7.63
CA GLN A 157 -18.78 3.14 8.06
C GLN A 157 -18.50 1.87 8.88
N LEU A 158 -17.57 1.02 8.44
CA LEU A 158 -17.21 -0.18 9.19
C LEU A 158 -16.61 0.13 10.56
N ALA A 159 -15.81 1.20 10.67
CA ALA A 159 -15.26 1.59 11.95
C ALA A 159 -16.35 1.94 12.97
N ASP A 160 -17.44 2.56 12.50
CA ASP A 160 -18.57 3.01 13.30
C ASP A 160 -19.44 1.84 13.74
N GLU A 161 -19.69 0.88 12.84
CA GLU A 161 -20.41 -0.35 13.16
C GLU A 161 -19.64 -1.23 14.17
N LEU A 162 -18.32 -1.08 14.23
CA LEU A 162 -17.42 -1.87 15.07
C LEU A 162 -16.97 -1.15 16.35
N GLU A 163 -17.63 -0.08 16.80
CA GLU A 163 -17.25 0.69 18.00
C GLU A 163 -16.98 -0.18 19.24
N LYS A 164 -17.67 -1.32 19.38
CA LYS A 164 -17.47 -2.30 20.47
C LYS A 164 -16.18 -3.12 20.35
N ASN A 165 -15.46 -3.00 19.24
CA ASN A 165 -14.13 -3.58 18.98
C ASN A 165 -13.14 -2.48 18.58
N PRO A 166 -12.60 -1.74 19.58
CA PRO A 166 -11.72 -0.59 19.35
C PRO A 166 -10.55 -0.87 18.41
N LEU A 167 -9.96 -2.07 18.50
CA LEU A 167 -8.82 -2.44 17.68
C LEU A 167 -9.17 -2.48 16.18
N LEU A 168 -10.32 -3.05 15.81
CA LEU A 168 -10.77 -3.10 14.43
C LEU A 168 -11.22 -1.72 13.93
N SER A 169 -11.94 -0.95 14.75
CA SER A 169 -12.32 0.42 14.38
C SER A 169 -11.10 1.30 14.10
N ILE A 170 -10.05 1.19 14.93
CA ILE A 170 -8.78 1.91 14.70
C ILE A 170 -8.11 1.45 13.40
N ASP A 171 -8.10 0.15 13.09
CA ASP A 171 -7.53 -0.37 11.84
C ASP A 171 -8.25 0.19 10.61
N TYR A 172 -9.59 0.21 10.62
CA TYR A 172 -10.37 0.76 9.52
C TYR A 172 -10.21 2.28 9.37
N LEU A 173 -10.24 3.05 10.46
CA LEU A 173 -9.96 4.49 10.40
C LEU A 173 -8.55 4.79 9.89
N ARG A 174 -7.57 3.95 10.24
CA ARG A 174 -6.21 4.06 9.70
C ARG A 174 -6.19 3.81 8.19
N ARG A 175 -6.92 2.80 7.68
CA ARG A 175 -7.04 2.56 6.22
C ARG A 175 -7.71 3.71 5.50
N ALA A 176 -8.81 4.24 6.05
CA ALA A 176 -9.48 5.44 5.54
C ALA A 176 -8.51 6.63 5.50
N HIS A 177 -7.74 6.85 6.57
CA HIS A 177 -6.72 7.90 6.61
C HIS A 177 -5.64 7.70 5.56
N LEU A 178 -5.15 6.48 5.35
CA LEU A 178 -4.16 6.21 4.30
C LEU A 178 -4.70 6.54 2.91
N LEU A 179 -5.96 6.22 2.61
CA LEU A 179 -6.57 6.55 1.31
C LEU A 179 -6.83 8.05 1.13
N ALA A 180 -7.19 8.76 2.19
CA ALA A 180 -7.74 10.11 2.11
C ALA A 180 -6.79 11.24 2.55
N GLY A 181 -5.91 10.94 3.51
CA GLY A 181 -5.14 11.94 4.24
C GLY A 181 -5.97 12.82 5.18
N ASN A 182 -7.26 12.51 5.40
CA ASN A 182 -8.12 13.31 6.26
C ASN A 182 -7.68 13.19 7.74
N SER A 183 -7.46 14.34 8.39
CA SER A 183 -7.04 14.41 9.80
C SER A 183 -8.16 14.09 10.77
N ASP A 184 -9.43 14.15 10.35
CA ASP A 184 -10.57 13.81 11.19
C ASP A 184 -10.56 12.34 11.61
N HIS A 185 -10.07 11.44 10.75
CA HIS A 185 -9.89 10.02 11.11
C HIS A 185 -8.97 9.84 12.33
N ARG A 186 -7.93 10.68 12.46
CA ARG A 186 -7.01 10.64 13.62
C ARG A 186 -7.71 11.11 14.89
N LYS A 187 -8.53 12.16 14.80
CA LYS A 187 -9.32 12.66 15.93
C LYS A 187 -10.27 11.58 16.45
N ARG A 188 -10.98 10.89 15.55
CA ARG A 188 -11.87 9.78 15.89
C ARG A 188 -11.15 8.61 16.54
N VAL A 189 -9.95 8.27 16.07
CA VAL A 189 -9.11 7.27 16.75
C VAL A 189 -8.73 7.69 18.16
N GLN A 190 -8.41 8.97 18.37
CA GLN A 190 -8.11 9.48 19.72
C GLN A 190 -9.33 9.40 20.65
N GLU A 191 -10.54 9.66 20.13
CA GLU A 191 -11.80 9.49 20.86
C GLU A 191 -12.00 8.02 21.27
N ILE A 192 -11.83 7.08 20.35
CA ILE A 192 -11.92 5.64 20.63
C ILE A 192 -10.92 5.22 21.71
N VAL A 193 -9.66 5.66 21.61
CA VAL A 193 -8.60 5.35 22.59
C VAL A 193 -8.96 5.88 23.98
N ASN A 194 -9.55 7.08 24.05
CA ASN A 194 -9.97 7.69 25.31
C ASN A 194 -11.18 6.96 25.92
N THR A 195 -12.21 6.68 25.12
CA THR A 195 -13.45 6.05 25.58
C THR A 195 -13.25 4.58 25.95
N ALA A 196 -12.38 3.86 25.25
CA ALA A 196 -12.09 2.45 25.54
C ALA A 196 -11.06 2.26 26.66
N GLU A 197 -10.66 3.32 27.37
CA GLU A 197 -9.65 3.31 28.44
C GLU A 197 -8.30 2.68 28.03
N ILE A 198 -7.98 2.72 26.73
CA ILE A 198 -6.75 2.12 26.17
C ILE A 198 -5.51 2.97 26.50
N SER A 199 -5.70 4.24 26.87
CA SER A 199 -4.64 5.21 27.18
C SER A 199 -3.67 4.76 28.29
N GLY A 200 -4.08 3.86 29.19
CA GLY A 200 -3.25 3.27 30.24
C GLY A 200 -2.32 2.13 29.78
N ARG A 201 -2.45 1.66 28.54
CA ARG A 201 -1.65 0.53 28.03
C ARG A 201 -0.21 0.92 27.70
N ALA A 202 0.65 -0.10 27.60
CA ALA A 202 2.03 0.10 27.21
C ALA A 202 2.15 0.80 25.85
N LYS A 203 3.13 1.70 25.72
CA LYS A 203 3.36 2.51 24.50
C LYS A 203 3.65 1.69 23.24
N ASN A 204 4.05 0.44 23.40
CA ASN A 204 4.35 -0.54 22.36
C ASN A 204 3.24 -1.60 22.20
N SER A 205 2.12 -1.45 22.90
CA SER A 205 0.94 -2.29 22.65
C SER A 205 0.41 -2.07 21.23
N VAL A 206 -0.24 -3.10 20.69
CA VAL A 206 -0.75 -3.10 19.30
C VAL A 206 -1.69 -1.93 19.08
N GLU A 207 -2.59 -1.68 20.03
CA GLU A 207 -3.55 -0.57 19.96
C GLU A 207 -2.83 0.77 19.88
N MET A 208 -1.84 0.99 20.75
CA MET A 208 -1.10 2.26 20.79
C MET A 208 -0.19 2.44 19.58
N LEU A 209 0.36 1.37 19.01
CA LEU A 209 1.12 1.45 17.76
C LEU A 209 0.22 1.77 16.57
N LEU A 210 -0.99 1.18 16.53
CA LEU A 210 -1.96 1.44 15.47
C LEU A 210 -2.58 2.82 15.58
N ALA A 211 -2.72 3.40 16.78
CA ALA A 211 -3.32 4.72 16.97
C ALA A 211 -2.38 5.89 16.63
N ARG A 212 -1.07 5.64 16.42
CA ARG A 212 -0.02 6.66 16.25
C ARG A 212 0.22 7.13 14.81
N PHE A 213 -0.84 7.23 14.00
CA PHE A 213 -0.72 7.61 12.59
C PHE A 213 -0.96 9.12 12.37
#